data_AF-A0A433C7P7-F1
#
_entry.id   AF-A0A433C7P7-F1
#
_cell.length_a   1.000
_cell.length_b   1.000
_cell.length_c   1.000
_cell.angle_alpha   90.00
_cell.angle_beta   90.00
_cell.angle_gamma   90.00
#
_symmetry.space_group_name_H-M   'P 1'
#
loop_
_entity.id
_entity.type
_entity.pdbx_description
1 polymer ?
#
loop_
_entity_poly.entity_id
_entity_poly.type
_entity_poly.pdbx_seq_one_letter_code
_entity_poly.pdbx_strand_id
1 'polypeptide(L)'
;KPPRYTRAALETLAIIAYRQPVTRGDIEDIRGVTVNSLVIKQLEDRGWVEVIGHRETVGRPALFATTRQFLDDLGLASLDQLPSLDDPERQERLLQELQAAPGLDEPELNALEPELPFELNTSTAEAAVPFTLTSEPPGLAGDSPSVPGTGQAHE
;
A
#
# COMPACT_ATOMS: atom_id res chain seq x y z
N LYS A 1 -26.34 4.68 -3.21
CA LYS A 1 -25.68 3.36 -3.26
C LYS A 1 -24.87 3.23 -1.97
N PRO A 2 -25.02 2.15 -1.17
CA PRO A 2 -24.21 2.00 0.03
C PRO A 2 -22.72 2.03 -0.36
N PRO A 3 -21.87 2.73 0.38
CA PRO A 3 -20.44 2.79 0.08
C PRO A 3 -19.88 1.36 0.16
N ARG A 4 -19.30 0.88 -0.95
CA ARG A 4 -18.59 -0.40 -0.98
C ARG A 4 -17.25 -0.20 -0.25
N TYR A 5 -17.03 -0.93 0.84
CA TYR A 5 -15.75 -0.96 1.54
C TYR A 5 -14.77 -1.87 0.81
N THR A 6 -13.52 -1.43 0.70
CA THR A 6 -12.49 -2.28 0.12
C THR A 6 -12.12 -3.39 1.09
N ARG A 7 -11.56 -4.49 0.57
CA ARG A 7 -11.03 -5.58 1.40
C ARG A 7 -10.04 -5.07 2.44
N ALA A 8 -9.15 -4.15 2.06
CA ALA A 8 -8.17 -3.54 2.98
C ALA A 8 -8.84 -2.78 4.14
N ALA A 9 -9.98 -2.12 3.90
CA ALA A 9 -10.74 -1.46 4.96
C ALA A 9 -11.36 -2.44 5.95
N LEU A 10 -11.95 -3.52 5.44
CA LEU A 10 -12.53 -4.56 6.28
C LEU A 10 -11.48 -5.36 7.06
N GLU A 11 -10.31 -5.63 6.45
CA GLU A 11 -9.17 -6.23 7.15
C GLU A 11 -8.67 -5.34 8.29
N THR A 12 -8.56 -4.03 8.04
CA THR A 12 -8.16 -3.05 9.06
C THR A 12 -9.16 -3.01 10.21
N LEU A 13 -10.46 -2.97 9.89
CA LEU A 13 -11.54 -3.00 10.87
C LEU A 13 -11.51 -4.27 11.71
N ALA A 14 -11.31 -5.43 11.08
CA ALA A 14 -11.23 -6.70 11.78
C ALA A 14 -10.07 -6.71 12.79
N ILE A 15 -8.89 -6.23 12.41
CA ILE A 15 -7.75 -6.13 13.32
C ILE A 15 -8.09 -5.27 14.54
N ILE A 16 -8.69 -4.10 14.32
CA ILE A 16 -9.09 -3.21 15.42
C ILE A 16 -10.08 -3.92 16.35
N ALA A 17 -11.10 -4.58 15.81
CA ALA A 17 -12.12 -5.28 16.61
C ALA A 17 -11.54 -6.40 17.50
N TYR A 18 -10.59 -7.19 16.98
CA TYR A 18 -10.02 -8.33 17.72
C TYR A 18 -8.79 -8.00 18.59
N ARG A 19 -8.13 -6.85 18.36
CA ARG A 19 -6.87 -6.50 19.03
C ARG A 19 -6.93 -5.20 19.83
N GLN A 20 -8.06 -4.48 19.83
CA GLN A 20 -8.19 -3.21 20.56
C GLN A 20 -7.75 -3.33 22.04
N PRO A 21 -7.04 -2.33 22.58
CA PRO A 21 -6.66 -1.07 21.93
C PRO A 21 -5.39 -1.20 21.06
N VAL A 22 -5.45 -0.73 19.80
CA VAL A 22 -4.34 -0.83 18.82
C VAL A 22 -3.88 0.52 18.28
N THR A 23 -2.60 0.65 17.94
CA THR A 23 -2.08 1.79 17.19
C THR A 23 -2.02 1.49 15.69
N ARG A 24 -1.91 2.53 14.85
CA ARG A 24 -1.70 2.34 13.40
C ARG A 24 -0.49 1.44 13.11
N GLY A 25 0.60 1.62 13.85
CA GLY A 25 1.81 0.82 13.68
C GLY A 25 1.58 -0.67 13.98
N ASP A 26 0.78 -0.98 15.00
CA ASP A 26 0.45 -2.37 15.33
C ASP A 26 -0.42 -3.01 14.22
N ILE A 27 -1.32 -2.24 13.60
CA ILE A 27 -2.11 -2.72 12.45
C ILE A 27 -1.21 -3.01 11.24
N GLU A 28 -0.25 -2.13 10.96
CA GLU A 28 0.71 -2.29 9.87
C GLU A 28 1.62 -3.52 10.07
N ASP A 29 2.06 -3.75 11.31
CA ASP A 29 2.84 -4.93 11.70
C ASP A 29 2.07 -6.23 11.45
N ILE A 30 0.79 -6.29 11.87
CA ILE A 30 -0.06 -7.46 11.69
C ILE A 30 -0.37 -7.73 10.20
N ARG A 31 -0.59 -6.69 9.39
CA ARG A 31 -0.88 -6.85 7.95
C ARG A 31 0.37 -7.08 7.10
N GLY A 32 1.55 -6.76 7.62
CA GLY A 32 2.81 -6.77 6.87
C GLY A 32 2.89 -5.74 5.75
N VAL A 33 1.93 -4.80 5.67
CA VAL A 33 1.87 -3.74 4.65
C VAL A 33 1.40 -2.43 5.27
N THR A 34 1.87 -1.30 4.70
CA THR A 34 1.46 0.04 5.12
C THR A 34 -0.06 0.23 4.96
N VAL A 35 -0.67 0.83 5.97
CA VAL A 35 -2.10 1.14 5.97
C VAL A 35 -2.28 2.60 5.58
N ASN A 36 -3.09 2.85 4.55
CA ASN A 36 -3.42 4.21 4.15
C ASN A 36 -4.25 4.89 5.25
N SER A 37 -3.81 6.05 5.74
CA SER A 37 -4.52 6.85 6.75
C SER A 37 -5.98 7.17 6.37
N LEU A 38 -6.29 7.25 5.07
CA LEU A 38 -7.66 7.45 4.58
C LEU A 38 -8.61 6.31 4.95
N VAL A 39 -8.10 5.07 5.08
CA VAL A 39 -8.91 3.91 5.48
C VAL A 39 -9.38 4.07 6.91
N ILE A 40 -8.48 4.45 7.82
CA ILE A 40 -8.81 4.68 9.24
C ILE A 40 -9.80 5.84 9.35
N LYS A 41 -9.51 6.95 8.66
CA LYS A 41 -10.43 8.11 8.56
C LYS A 41 -11.82 7.71 8.10
N GLN A 42 -11.94 6.86 7.08
CA GLN A 42 -13.24 6.40 6.59
C GLN A 42 -14.02 5.60 7.65
N LEU A 43 -13.33 4.78 8.46
CA LEU A 43 -13.94 4.03 9.55
C LEU A 43 -14.34 4.95 10.73
N GLU A 44 -13.54 5.98 11.00
CA GLU A 44 -13.83 7.03 11.99
C GLU A 44 -15.02 7.90 11.57
N ASP A 45 -15.08 8.34 10.31
CA ASP A 45 -16.16 9.18 9.77
C ASP A 45 -17.52 8.46 9.79
N ARG A 46 -17.49 7.13 9.64
CA ARG A 46 -18.67 6.27 9.81
C ARG A 46 -19.05 6.08 11.28
N GLY A 47 -18.13 6.39 12.19
CA GLY A 47 -18.29 6.14 13.62
C GLY A 47 -18.14 4.67 13.99
N TRP A 48 -17.51 3.82 13.17
CA TRP A 48 -17.22 2.43 13.54
C TRP A 48 -16.00 2.30 14.45
N VAL A 49 -15.05 3.23 14.31
CA VAL A 49 -13.80 3.28 15.07
C VAL A 49 -13.66 4.66 15.68
N GLU A 50 -13.07 4.74 16.87
CA GLU A 50 -12.71 6.00 17.51
C GLU A 50 -11.33 5.94 18.15
N VAL A 51 -10.74 7.12 18.39
CA VAL A 51 -9.51 7.26 19.17
C VAL A 51 -9.85 7.33 20.65
N ILE A 52 -9.47 6.31 21.41
CA ILE A 52 -9.73 6.25 22.85
C ILE A 52 -8.60 6.86 23.70
N GLY A 53 -7.47 7.18 23.09
CA GLY A 53 -6.30 7.70 23.79
C GLY A 53 -5.03 7.65 22.97
N HIS A 54 -3.89 7.81 23.64
CA HIS A 54 -2.56 7.75 23.02
C HIS A 54 -1.63 6.91 23.88
N ARG A 55 -0.77 6.11 23.25
CA ARG A 55 0.22 5.27 23.94
C ARG A 55 1.36 6.14 24.49
N GLU A 56 1.83 5.88 25.71
CA GLU A 56 2.92 6.62 26.36
C GLU A 56 4.32 6.19 25.87
N THR A 57 4.53 6.26 24.55
CA THR A 57 5.80 5.94 23.89
C THR A 57 6.27 7.12 23.02
N VAL A 58 7.47 7.02 22.44
CA VAL A 58 7.99 8.01 21.48
C VAL A 58 6.98 8.21 20.35
N GLY A 59 6.70 9.47 20.02
CA GLY A 59 5.70 9.85 19.00
C GLY A 59 4.24 9.80 19.45
N ARG A 60 3.95 9.26 20.66
CA ARG A 60 2.61 9.19 21.28
C ARG A 60 1.50 8.77 20.29
N PRO A 61 1.58 7.58 19.67
CA PRO A 61 0.62 7.18 18.66
C PRO A 61 -0.79 7.02 19.24
N ALA A 62 -1.80 7.36 18.42
CA ALA A 62 -3.21 7.19 18.77
C ALA A 62 -3.58 5.71 18.94
N LEU A 63 -4.47 5.44 19.90
CA LEU A 63 -5.05 4.13 20.17
C LEU A 63 -6.49 4.09 19.65
N PHE A 64 -6.77 3.12 18.80
CA PHE A 64 -8.05 2.91 18.16
C PHE A 64 -8.83 1.77 18.83
N ALA A 65 -10.15 1.95 18.91
CA ALA A 65 -11.10 0.92 19.32
C ALA A 65 -12.41 1.04 18.54
N THR A 66 -13.22 -0.02 18.54
CA THR A 66 -14.57 -0.04 17.97
C THR A 66 -15.57 0.65 18.87
N THR A 67 -16.63 1.20 18.27
CA THR A 67 -17.69 1.94 18.97
C THR A 67 -18.96 1.11 19.14
N ARG A 68 -19.99 1.69 19.76
CA ARG A 68 -21.34 1.08 19.76
C ARG A 68 -21.99 1.05 18.38
N GLN A 69 -21.79 2.07 17.54
CA GLN A 69 -22.36 2.11 16.20
C GLN A 69 -21.85 0.94 15.34
N PHE A 70 -20.61 0.51 15.55
CA PHE A 70 -20.09 -0.72 14.93
C PHE A 70 -20.92 -1.94 15.34
N LEU A 71 -21.21 -2.11 16.64
CA LEU A 71 -22.03 -3.23 17.12
C LEU A 71 -23.45 -3.17 16.56
N ASP A 72 -24.07 -1.99 16.55
CA ASP A 72 -25.42 -1.77 16.02
C ASP A 72 -25.49 -2.10 14.51
N ASP A 73 -24.51 -1.66 13.73
CA ASP A 73 -24.45 -1.91 12.28
C ASP A 73 -24.20 -3.39 11.96
N LEU A 74 -23.43 -4.10 12.80
CA LEU A 74 -23.17 -5.54 12.65
C LEU A 74 -24.26 -6.42 13.29
N GLY A 75 -25.22 -5.83 14.01
CA GLY A 75 -26.27 -6.57 14.72
C GLY A 75 -25.75 -7.39 15.90
N LEU A 76 -24.65 -6.95 16.53
CA LEU A 76 -24.02 -7.61 17.68
C LEU A 76 -24.42 -6.91 18.98
N ALA A 77 -24.65 -7.68 20.03
CA ALA A 77 -24.88 -7.12 21.38
C ALA A 77 -23.57 -6.72 22.07
N SER A 78 -22.47 -7.40 21.72
CA SER A 78 -21.15 -7.20 22.32
C SER A 78 -20.04 -7.83 21.47
N LEU A 79 -18.79 -7.42 21.70
CA LEU A 79 -17.62 -7.94 20.99
C LEU A 79 -17.35 -9.43 21.25
N ASP A 80 -17.87 -10.00 22.34
CA ASP A 80 -17.74 -11.43 22.67
C ASP A 80 -18.46 -12.34 21.65
N GLN A 81 -19.44 -11.79 20.92
CA GLN A 81 -20.14 -12.51 19.87
C GLN A 81 -19.32 -12.64 18.58
N LEU A 82 -18.18 -11.96 18.48
CA LEU A 82 -17.28 -12.11 17.35
C LEU A 82 -16.70 -13.53 17.32
N PRO A 83 -16.58 -14.16 16.14
CA PRO A 83 -15.93 -15.46 16.00
C PRO A 83 -14.51 -15.48 16.60
N SER A 84 -14.24 -16.38 17.55
CA SER A 84 -12.86 -16.57 18.06
C SER A 84 -11.91 -16.95 16.91
N LEU A 85 -10.71 -16.37 16.95
CA LEU A 85 -9.66 -16.60 15.95
C LEU A 85 -8.87 -17.92 16.19
N ASP A 86 -9.12 -18.62 17.29
CA ASP A 86 -8.37 -19.81 17.70
C ASP A 86 -8.85 -21.10 17.02
N ASP A 87 -9.99 -21.07 16.32
CA ASP A 87 -10.60 -22.24 15.66
C ASP A 87 -10.66 -22.07 14.13
N PRO A 88 -9.66 -22.56 13.37
CA PRO A 88 -9.60 -22.38 11.92
C PRO A 88 -10.73 -23.13 11.19
N GLU A 89 -11.21 -24.26 11.73
CA GLU A 89 -12.31 -25.02 11.13
C GLU A 89 -13.64 -24.26 11.21
N ARG A 90 -13.92 -23.60 12.34
CA ARG A 90 -15.08 -22.71 12.49
C ARG A 90 -14.95 -21.47 11.61
N GLN A 91 -13.75 -20.92 11.46
CA GLN A 91 -13.52 -19.80 10.54
C GLN A 91 -13.85 -20.21 9.09
N GLU A 92 -13.38 -21.36 8.65
CA GLU A 92 -13.65 -21.88 7.31
C GLU A 92 -15.14 -22.16 7.10
N ARG A 93 -15.81 -22.77 8.08
CA ARG A 93 -17.27 -22.96 8.04
C ARG A 93 -18.04 -21.65 7.94
N LEU A 94 -17.69 -20.64 8.74
CA LEU A 94 -18.32 -19.31 8.69
C LEU A 94 -18.09 -18.61 7.36
N LEU A 95 -16.87 -18.67 6.81
CA LEU A 95 -16.58 -18.12 5.48
C LEU A 95 -17.40 -18.82 4.41
N GLN A 96 -17.52 -20.14 4.48
CA GLN A 96 -18.31 -20.93 3.56
C GLN A 96 -19.82 -20.62 3.68
N GLU A 97 -20.34 -20.43 4.89
CA GLU A 97 -21.73 -20.00 5.14
C GLU A 97 -22.02 -18.60 4.59
N LEU A 98 -21.10 -17.64 4.80
CA LEU A 98 -21.22 -16.29 4.25
C LEU A 98 -21.17 -16.29 2.71
N GLN A 99 -20.37 -17.17 2.11
CA GLN A 99 -20.29 -17.37 0.66
C GLN A 99 -21.49 -18.15 0.10
N ALA A 100 -22.09 -19.04 0.88
CA ALA A 100 -23.23 -19.88 0.49
C ALA A 100 -24.59 -19.19 0.70
N ALA A 101 -24.62 -18.04 1.39
CA ALA A 101 -25.83 -17.23 1.52
C ALA A 101 -26.29 -16.74 0.12
N PRO A 102 -27.50 -17.11 -0.35
CA PRO A 102 -27.99 -16.65 -1.65
C PRO A 102 -28.22 -15.14 -1.59
N GLY A 103 -27.33 -14.38 -2.23
CA GLY A 103 -27.35 -12.92 -2.20
C GLY A 103 -26.00 -12.21 -2.36
N LEU A 104 -24.87 -12.95 -2.37
CA LEU A 104 -23.54 -12.41 -2.69
C LEU A 104 -23.05 -12.75 -4.10
N ASP A 105 -23.96 -13.15 -5.01
CA ASP A 105 -23.67 -13.24 -6.44
C ASP A 105 -23.67 -11.83 -7.07
N GLU A 106 -22.57 -11.10 -6.90
CA GLU A 106 -22.10 -10.21 -7.97
C GLU A 106 -20.67 -10.63 -8.34
N PRO A 107 -20.50 -11.45 -9.39
CA PRO A 107 -19.21 -11.70 -10.02
C PRO A 107 -18.75 -10.42 -10.73
N GLU A 108 -18.17 -9.47 -9.98
CA GLU A 108 -17.51 -8.28 -10.57
C GLU A 108 -16.11 -8.03 -9.97
N LEU A 109 -15.56 -8.96 -9.19
CA LEU A 109 -14.18 -8.85 -8.68
C LEU A 109 -13.15 -9.58 -9.56
N ASN A 110 -13.56 -10.24 -10.65
CA ASN A 110 -12.65 -10.97 -11.54
C ASN A 110 -12.90 -10.78 -13.05
N ALA A 111 -13.76 -9.83 -13.48
CA ALA A 111 -14.10 -9.62 -14.89
C ALA A 111 -13.63 -8.26 -15.45
N LEU A 112 -12.43 -7.83 -15.05
CA LEU A 112 -11.61 -6.92 -15.86
C LEU A 112 -10.27 -7.62 -16.11
N GLU A 113 -10.33 -8.79 -16.74
CA GLU A 113 -9.30 -9.14 -17.71
C GLU A 113 -9.49 -8.15 -18.86
N PRO A 114 -8.59 -7.18 -19.06
CA PRO A 114 -8.64 -6.45 -20.30
C PRO A 114 -8.07 -7.45 -21.33
N GLU A 115 -8.98 -8.09 -22.07
CA GLU A 115 -8.68 -8.76 -23.35
C GLU A 115 -8.06 -7.72 -24.28
N LEU A 116 -6.76 -7.48 -24.14
CA LEU A 116 -5.99 -6.75 -25.14
C LEU A 116 -5.47 -7.81 -26.10
N PRO A 117 -5.93 -7.81 -27.36
CA PRO A 117 -5.28 -8.61 -28.38
C PRO A 117 -3.84 -8.11 -28.51
N PHE A 118 -2.90 -8.88 -27.97
CA PHE A 118 -1.49 -8.72 -28.27
C PHE A 118 -1.28 -9.25 -29.70
N GLU A 119 -1.61 -8.39 -30.67
CA GLU A 119 -1.09 -8.53 -32.02
C GLU A 119 0.43 -8.43 -31.92
N LEU A 120 1.08 -9.59 -31.88
CA LEU A 120 2.49 -9.76 -32.17
C LEU A 120 2.73 -9.24 -33.60
N ASN A 121 3.04 -7.95 -33.74
CA ASN A 121 3.77 -7.52 -34.92
C ASN A 121 5.19 -8.11 -34.81
N THR A 122 5.40 -9.24 -35.46
CA THR A 122 6.75 -9.65 -35.82
C THR A 122 7.20 -8.72 -36.94
N SER A 123 8.00 -7.72 -36.62
CA SER A 123 8.84 -7.08 -37.64
C SER A 123 10.16 -6.62 -37.05
N THR A 124 11.14 -7.50 -37.19
CA THR A 124 12.55 -7.20 -37.44
C THR A 124 12.71 -5.96 -38.33
N ALA A 125 13.63 -5.06 -37.94
CA ALA A 125 14.51 -4.16 -38.72
C ALA A 125 14.67 -2.84 -37.93
N GLU A 126 15.84 -2.58 -37.34
CA GLU A 126 16.96 -1.84 -37.95
C GLU A 126 16.80 -0.31 -37.88
N ALA A 127 17.92 0.38 -37.64
CA ALA A 127 18.18 1.82 -37.72
C ALA A 127 17.67 2.68 -36.53
N ALA A 128 18.53 3.12 -35.61
CA ALA A 128 19.51 4.21 -35.76
C ALA A 128 18.88 5.54 -36.20
N VAL A 129 18.84 6.54 -35.30
CA VAL A 129 19.11 7.95 -35.63
C VAL A 129 19.48 8.75 -34.37
N PRO A 130 20.29 9.81 -34.52
CA PRO A 130 21.24 10.28 -33.52
C PRO A 130 20.69 11.44 -32.68
N PHE A 131 21.18 11.58 -31.45
CA PHE A 131 21.06 12.84 -30.72
C PHE A 131 22.28 13.71 -31.05
N THR A 132 22.04 14.73 -31.87
CA THR A 132 22.98 15.81 -32.15
C THR A 132 22.93 16.83 -31.01
N LEU A 133 24.07 17.07 -30.37
CA LEU A 133 24.31 18.36 -29.71
C LEU A 133 25.56 18.96 -30.35
N THR A 134 25.32 20.10 -31.02
CA THR A 134 26.26 21.17 -31.38
C THR A 134 27.37 21.35 -30.32
N SER A 135 28.65 21.60 -30.62
CA SER A 135 29.17 22.65 -31.50
C SER A 135 30.55 22.33 -32.11
N GLU A 136 30.78 22.96 -33.26
CA GLU A 136 31.90 22.83 -34.21
C GLU A 136 33.14 23.73 -33.84
N PRO A 137 34.23 23.84 -34.64
CA PRO A 137 35.61 23.42 -34.27
C PRO A 137 36.64 24.57 -34.45
N PRO A 138 37.82 24.41 -35.08
CA PRO A 138 39.03 23.63 -34.75
C PRO A 138 40.28 24.54 -34.54
N GLY A 139 41.42 23.96 -34.17
CA GLY A 139 42.70 24.69 -34.31
C GLY A 139 43.96 23.92 -33.89
N LEU A 140 44.54 23.19 -34.85
CA LEU A 140 45.98 23.06 -35.14
C LEU A 140 46.93 22.70 -33.97
N ALA A 141 47.36 21.44 -33.84
CA ALA A 141 48.44 20.77 -34.59
C ALA A 141 49.88 21.19 -34.20
N GLY A 142 50.63 20.19 -33.75
CA GLY A 142 52.10 20.09 -33.78
C GLY A 142 52.83 20.88 -32.70
N ASP A 143 54.03 20.53 -32.27
CA ASP A 143 54.92 19.40 -32.52
C ASP A 143 56.11 19.63 -31.58
N SER A 144 56.55 18.56 -30.92
CA SER A 144 57.95 18.32 -30.53
C SER A 144 58.64 19.14 -29.40
N PRO A 145 59.74 18.58 -28.84
CA PRO A 145 60.16 18.76 -27.45
C PRO A 145 61.45 19.59 -27.29
N SER A 146 61.74 20.07 -26.07
CA SER A 146 63.12 20.25 -25.58
C SER A 146 63.21 20.57 -24.09
N VAL A 147 64.18 19.91 -23.47
CA VAL A 147 64.76 20.01 -22.12
C VAL A 147 65.58 21.31 -21.92
N PRO A 148 66.35 21.51 -20.82
CA PRO A 148 66.01 21.75 -19.42
C PRO A 148 66.61 23.09 -18.90
N GLY A 149 66.38 23.50 -17.64
CA GLY A 149 67.26 24.49 -16.99
C GLY A 149 66.68 25.36 -15.86
N THR A 150 67.16 25.07 -14.64
CA THR A 150 67.61 26.00 -13.58
C THR A 150 66.69 27.13 -13.08
N GLY A 151 66.39 27.12 -11.78
CA GLY A 151 65.94 28.31 -11.06
C GLY A 151 65.44 28.06 -9.63
N GLN A 152 66.36 27.79 -8.70
CA GLN A 152 66.11 28.00 -7.26
C GLN A 152 65.77 29.47 -7.00
N ALA A 153 64.73 29.73 -6.20
CA ALA A 153 64.59 30.95 -5.43
C ALA A 153 64.07 30.56 -4.05
N HIS A 154 65.00 30.47 -3.11
CA HIS A 154 64.76 30.49 -1.68
C HIS A 154 65.53 31.73 -1.21
N GLU A 155 64.83 32.56 -0.42
CA GLU A 155 65.32 33.77 0.28
C GLU A 155 65.51 35.06 -0.53
#